data_AF-A0A1Q3BVT6-F1
#
_entry.id   AF-A0A1Q3BVT6-F1
#
_cell.length_a   1.000
_cell.length_b   1.000
_cell.length_c   1.000
_cell.angle_alpha   90.00
_cell.angle_beta   90.00
_cell.angle_gamma   90.00
#
_symmetry.space_group_name_H-M   'P 1'
#
loop_
_entity.id
_entity.type
_entity.pdbx_description
1 polymer ?
#
loop_
_entity_poly.entity_id
_entity_poly.type
_entity_poly.pdbx_seq_one_letter_code
_entity_poly.pdbx_strand_id
1 'polypeptide(L)'
;MLLGVKAVIAKSFERIYCSNLVGMGIIPLCFKPGEDAETLGLTGHERYTIDLPSRVSDIKPGQDVTVITDSGKSFNCTGRFDTEVELAYFDHGGILHYVIRNLINAKH
;
A
#
# COMPACT_ATOMS: atom_id res chain seq x y z
N MET A 1 -10.12 -1.18 -12.24
CA MET A 1 -9.51 -2.12 -11.27
C MET A 1 -10.27 -3.42 -11.31
N LEU A 2 -9.65 -4.49 -11.79
CA LEU A 2 -10.30 -5.80 -11.83
C LEU A 2 -10.10 -6.46 -10.45
N LEU A 3 -11.21 -6.76 -9.75
CA LEU A 3 -11.34 -7.53 -8.50
C LEU A 3 -11.33 -6.78 -7.15
N GLY A 4 -11.20 -5.45 -7.10
CA GLY A 4 -11.44 -4.69 -5.86
C GLY A 4 -10.35 -4.77 -4.78
N VAL A 5 -9.18 -5.35 -5.10
CA VAL A 5 -8.01 -5.42 -4.22
C VAL A 5 -7.56 -4.01 -3.80
N LYS A 6 -7.27 -3.82 -2.49
CA LYS A 6 -6.84 -2.54 -1.90
C LYS A 6 -5.39 -2.53 -1.44
N ALA A 7 -4.87 -3.69 -1.05
CA ALA A 7 -3.49 -3.85 -0.59
C ALA A 7 -2.97 -5.24 -0.95
N VAL A 8 -1.65 -5.37 -1.03
CA VAL A 8 -0.95 -6.64 -1.21
C VAL A 8 0.14 -6.72 -0.14
N ILE A 9 0.17 -7.81 0.62
CA ILE A 9 1.21 -8.09 1.62
C ILE A 9 2.11 -9.20 1.09
N ALA A 10 3.43 -8.98 1.06
CA ALA A 10 4.40 -9.96 0.57
C ALA A 10 5.73 -9.90 1.35
N LYS A 11 6.58 -10.92 1.18
CA LYS A 11 7.96 -10.92 1.73
C LYS A 11 8.83 -9.85 1.06
N SER A 12 8.66 -9.68 -0.25
CA SER A 12 9.41 -8.73 -1.07
C SER A 12 8.65 -8.45 -2.36
N PHE A 13 9.02 -7.36 -3.03
CA PHE A 13 8.53 -7.01 -4.36
C PHE A 13 9.72 -6.78 -5.29
N GLU A 14 9.57 -7.15 -6.55
CA GLU A 14 10.38 -6.58 -7.62
C GLU A 14 10.02 -5.10 -7.77
N ARG A 15 11.01 -4.23 -8.02
CA ARG A 15 10.87 -2.78 -7.97
C ARG A 15 9.83 -2.25 -8.97
N ILE A 16 9.87 -2.71 -10.23
CA ILE A 16 8.94 -2.26 -11.28
C ILE A 16 7.53 -2.76 -10.98
N TYR A 17 7.39 -4.00 -10.50
CA TYR A 17 6.11 -4.54 -10.08
C TYR A 17 5.50 -3.74 -8.92
N CYS A 18 6.31 -3.32 -7.94
CA CYS A 18 5.87 -2.50 -6.82
C CYS A 18 5.29 -1.16 -7.30
N SER A 19 6.01 -0.44 -8.16
CA SER A 19 5.54 0.84 -8.70
C SER A 19 4.26 0.70 -9.54
N ASN A 20 4.05 -0.43 -10.22
CA ASN A 20 2.79 -0.70 -10.93
C ASN A 20 1.61 -0.84 -9.98
N LEU A 21 1.77 -1.53 -8.84
CA LEU A 21 0.73 -1.64 -7.82
C LEU A 21 0.34 -0.27 -7.27
N VAL A 22 1.34 0.56 -6.93
CA VAL A 22 1.10 1.93 -6.44
C VAL A 22 0.41 2.77 -7.51
N GLY A 23 0.87 2.70 -8.77
CA GLY A 23 0.26 3.39 -9.89
C GLY A 23 -1.19 2.98 -10.14
N MET A 24 -1.56 1.75 -9.78
CA MET A 24 -2.94 1.30 -9.79
C MET A 24 -3.76 1.76 -8.58
N GLY A 25 -3.15 2.32 -7.53
CA GLY A 25 -3.81 2.70 -6.28
C GLY A 25 -3.91 1.57 -5.25
N ILE A 26 -3.06 0.55 -5.38
CA ILE A 26 -2.95 -0.59 -4.45
C ILE A 26 -1.79 -0.32 -3.49
N ILE A 27 -1.99 -0.58 -2.19
CA ILE A 27 -0.97 -0.40 -1.16
C ILE A 27 -0.03 -1.63 -1.12
N PRO A 28 1.27 -1.49 -1.46
CA PRO A 28 2.22 -2.59 -1.31
C PRO A 28 2.78 -2.60 0.13
N LEU A 29 2.67 -3.75 0.80
CA LEU A 29 3.13 -3.96 2.17
C LEU A 29 4.16 -5.10 2.20
N CYS A 30 5.29 -4.86 2.84
CA CYS A 30 6.29 -5.88 3.11
C CYS A 30 6.25 -6.33 4.57
N PHE A 31 6.30 -7.64 4.81
CA PHE A 31 6.60 -8.16 6.14
C PHE A 31 7.96 -7.67 6.65
N LYS A 32 8.16 -7.66 7.97
CA LYS A 32 9.49 -7.35 8.54
C LYS A 32 10.49 -8.47 8.25
N PRO A 33 11.80 -8.19 8.31
CA PRO A 33 12.82 -9.21 8.11
C PRO A 33 12.62 -10.42 9.03
N GLY A 34 12.54 -11.60 8.45
CA GLY A 34 12.32 -12.86 9.18
C GLY A 34 10.85 -13.17 9.48
N GLU A 35 9.91 -12.31 9.08
CA GLU A 35 8.47 -12.56 9.19
C GLU A 35 7.85 -12.90 7.84
N ASP A 36 6.82 -13.73 7.89
CA ASP A 36 5.93 -14.04 6.77
C ASP A 36 4.59 -14.63 7.24
N ALA A 37 3.75 -14.99 6.28
CA ALA A 37 2.45 -15.59 6.57
C ALA A 37 2.55 -16.88 7.41
N GLU A 38 3.57 -17.73 7.18
CA GLU A 38 3.72 -18.99 7.92
C GLU A 38 4.24 -18.73 9.34
N THR A 39 5.28 -17.90 9.51
CA THR A 39 5.83 -17.55 10.83
C THR A 39 4.84 -16.79 11.68
N LEU A 40 4.02 -15.95 11.05
CA LEU A 40 2.93 -15.23 11.71
C LEU A 40 1.67 -16.09 11.83
N GLY A 41 1.61 -17.30 11.29
CA GLY A 41 0.45 -18.19 11.33
C GLY A 41 -0.82 -17.53 10.76
N LEU A 42 -0.68 -16.86 9.61
CA LEU A 42 -1.74 -16.27 8.82
C LEU A 42 -2.27 -17.30 7.83
N THR A 43 -3.57 -17.54 7.85
CA THR A 43 -4.21 -18.55 7.00
C THR A 43 -4.78 -17.96 5.71
N GLY A 44 -5.01 -16.65 5.68
CA GLY A 44 -5.68 -15.94 4.59
C GLY A 44 -7.21 -15.92 4.72
N HIS A 45 -7.77 -16.55 5.75
CA HIS A 45 -9.20 -16.51 6.06
C HIS A 45 -9.58 -15.37 7.02
N GLU A 46 -8.58 -14.69 7.59
CA GLU A 46 -8.78 -13.57 8.50
C GLU A 46 -9.25 -12.32 7.74
N ARG A 47 -9.94 -11.43 8.46
CA ARG A 47 -10.16 -10.08 7.99
C ARG A 47 -9.02 -9.18 8.44
N TYR A 48 -8.38 -8.53 7.48
CA TYR A 48 -7.26 -7.64 7.72
C TYR A 48 -7.70 -6.18 7.77
N THR A 49 -7.26 -5.47 8.80
CA THR A 49 -7.36 -4.01 8.94
C THR A 49 -5.94 -3.46 8.87
N ILE A 50 -5.70 -2.53 7.96
CA ILE A 50 -4.40 -1.86 7.81
C ILE A 50 -4.56 -0.48 8.41
N ASP A 51 -3.83 -0.22 9.50
CA ASP A 51 -3.85 1.07 10.18
C ASP A 51 -2.96 2.07 9.44
N LEU A 52 -3.62 2.95 8.68
CA LEU A 52 -2.98 4.00 7.91
C LEU A 52 -3.44 5.37 8.45
N PRO A 53 -2.56 6.38 8.44
CA PRO A 53 -2.94 7.76 8.71
C PRO A 53 -4.13 8.18 7.83
N SER A 54 -5.04 8.98 8.40
CA SER A 54 -6.25 9.41 7.68
C SER A 54 -5.96 10.32 6.48
N ARG A 55 -4.76 10.91 6.41
CA ARG A 55 -4.30 11.75 5.30
C ARG A 55 -3.02 11.15 4.73
N VAL A 56 -2.94 11.06 3.39
CA VAL A 56 -1.74 10.54 2.72
C VAL A 56 -0.51 11.43 2.94
N SER A 57 -0.71 12.73 3.19
CA SER A 57 0.38 13.66 3.52
C SER A 57 1.09 13.35 4.85
N ASP A 58 0.48 12.55 5.72
CA ASP A 58 1.09 12.12 6.98
C ASP A 58 1.87 10.79 6.82
N ILE A 59 1.83 10.18 5.63
CA ILE A 59 2.56 8.95 5.31
C ILE A 59 3.94 9.32 4.75
N LYS A 60 4.99 8.70 5.28
CA LYS A 60 6.35 8.82 4.75
C LYS A 60 6.72 7.64 3.85
N PRO A 61 7.58 7.83 2.83
CA PRO A 61 8.13 6.73 2.07
C PRO A 61 8.79 5.69 2.98
N GLY A 62 8.50 4.40 2.75
CA GLY A 62 9.00 3.31 3.58
C GLY A 62 8.50 3.28 5.03
N GLN A 63 7.41 4.00 5.36
CA GLN A 63 6.85 4.02 6.71
C GLN A 63 6.28 2.65 7.11
N ASP A 64 6.48 2.29 8.37
CA ASP A 64 5.83 1.12 8.95
C ASP A 64 4.37 1.40 9.32
N VAL A 65 3.53 0.40 9.06
CA VAL A 65 2.10 0.39 9.33
C VAL A 65 1.74 -0.87 10.09
N THR A 66 0.76 -0.76 10.99
CA THR A 66 0.28 -1.90 11.74
C THR A 66 -0.86 -2.58 10.99
N VAL A 67 -0.77 -3.90 10.85
CA VAL A 67 -1.83 -4.74 10.29
C VAL A 67 -2.44 -5.56 11.41
N ILE A 68 -3.76 -5.52 11.52
CA ILE A 68 -4.54 -6.16 12.58
C ILE A 68 -5.51 -7.16 11.94
N THR A 69 -5.54 -8.38 12.44
CA THR A 69 -6.55 -9.38 12.06
C THR A 69 -7.75 -9.32 13.00
N ASP A 70 -8.90 -9.80 12.54
CA ASP A 70 -10.09 -10.00 13.37
C ASP A 70 -9.92 -11.04 14.48
N SER A 71 -8.92 -11.93 14.36
CA SER A 71 -8.49 -12.82 15.44
C SER A 71 -7.69 -12.13 16.55
N GLY A 72 -7.41 -10.82 16.44
CA GLY A 72 -6.68 -10.03 17.42
C GLY A 72 -5.16 -10.07 17.27
N LYS A 73 -4.63 -10.70 16.21
CA LYS A 73 -3.20 -10.72 15.90
C LYS A 73 -2.81 -9.39 15.25
N SER A 74 -1.72 -8.78 15.71
CA SER A 74 -1.17 -7.55 15.15
C SER A 74 0.29 -7.72 14.78
N PHE A 75 0.68 -7.23 13.61
CA PHE A 75 2.06 -7.24 13.14
C PHE A 75 2.36 -5.98 12.35
N ASN A 76 3.64 -5.63 12.21
CA ASN A 76 4.05 -4.45 11.45
C ASN A 76 4.45 -4.85 10.03
N CYS A 77 4.07 -4.04 9.07
CA CYS A 77 4.55 -4.12 7.70
C CYS A 77 5.18 -2.79 7.29
N THR A 78 6.14 -2.83 6.39
CA THR A 78 6.70 -1.65 5.76
C THR A 78 5.88 -1.32 4.52
N GLY A 79 5.28 -0.12 4.46
CA GLY A 79 4.62 0.41 3.28
C GLY A 79 5.63 0.77 2.20
N ARG A 80 5.60 0.04 1.08
CA ARG A 80 6.54 0.17 -0.04
C ARG A 80 6.14 1.29 -1.01
N PHE A 81 5.83 2.45 -0.46
CA PHE A 81 5.90 3.70 -1.19
C PHE A 81 7.35 4.14 -1.14
N ASP A 82 8.06 4.03 -2.26
CA ASP A 82 9.50 4.29 -2.31
C ASP A 82 9.78 5.79 -2.55
N THR A 83 8.78 6.58 -2.99
CA THR A 83 8.92 8.04 -3.24
C THR A 83 7.68 8.85 -2.85
N GLU A 84 7.84 10.17 -2.68
CA GLU A 84 6.69 11.09 -2.45
C GLU A 84 5.75 11.17 -3.66
N VAL A 85 6.27 11.01 -4.87
CA VAL A 85 5.47 11.00 -6.11
C VAL A 85 4.51 9.81 -6.12
N GLU A 86 4.98 8.66 -5.66
CA GLU A 86 4.16 7.45 -5.50
C GLU A 86 3.03 7.64 -4.48
N LEU A 87 3.30 8.35 -3.36
CA LEU A 87 2.28 8.75 -2.40
C LEU A 87 1.24 9.69 -3.05
N ALA A 88 1.67 10.66 -3.86
CA ALA A 88 0.76 11.53 -4.58
C ALA A 88 -0.13 10.75 -5.56
N TYR A 89 0.41 9.75 -6.27
CA TYR A 89 -0.40 8.87 -7.13
C TYR A 89 -1.44 8.11 -6.32
N PHE A 90 -1.06 7.56 -5.17
CA PHE A 90 -1.96 6.84 -4.29
C PHE A 90 -3.11 7.73 -3.79
N ASP A 91 -2.82 8.95 -3.34
CA ASP A 91 -3.81 9.93 -2.88
C ASP A 91 -4.86 10.28 -3.95
N HIS A 92 -4.44 10.26 -5.22
CA HIS A 92 -5.32 10.51 -6.36
C HIS A 92 -6.06 9.26 -6.86
N GLY A 93 -5.89 8.12 -6.20
CA GLY A 93 -6.49 6.84 -6.61
C GLY A 93 -5.83 6.22 -7.83
N GLY A 94 -4.55 6.51 -8.06
CA GLY A 94 -3.71 5.97 -9.12
C GLY A 94 -3.13 7.04 -10.07
N ILE A 95 -2.09 6.64 -10.82
CA ILE A 95 -1.31 7.53 -11.69
C ILE A 95 -2.16 8.17 -12.79
N LEU A 96 -3.10 7.43 -13.39
CA LEU A 96 -3.92 7.94 -14.47
C LEU A 96 -4.83 9.08 -13.98
N HIS A 97 -5.42 8.94 -12.79
CA HIS A 97 -6.25 9.96 -12.18
C HIS A 97 -5.44 11.21 -11.81
N TYR A 98 -4.22 11.03 -11.30
CA TYR A 98 -3.28 12.11 -11.03
C TYR A 98 -2.97 12.92 -12.30
N VAL A 99 -2.57 12.24 -13.38
CA VAL A 99 -2.21 12.87 -14.66
C VAL A 99 -3.41 13.62 -15.26
N ILE A 100 -4.60 13.01 -15.30
CA ILE A 100 -5.80 13.64 -15.87
C ILE A 100 -6.16 14.91 -15.10
N ARG A 101 -6.14 14.88 -13.76
CA ARG A 101 -6.44 16.06 -12.93
C ARG A 101 -5.45 17.19 -13.17
N ASN A 102 -4.16 16.87 -13.29
CA ASN A 102 -3.13 17.87 -13.59
C ASN A 102 -3.29 18.49 -14.97
N LEU A 103 -3.65 17.71 -15.99
CA LEU A 103 -3.89 18.23 -17.35
C LEU A 103 -5.11 19.16 -17.42
N ILE A 104 -6.15 18.87 -16.64
CA ILE A 104 -7.34 19.74 -16.54
C ILE A 104 -6.95 21.05 -15.84
N ASN A 105 -6.18 20.98 -14.75
CA ASN A 105 -5.78 22.15 -13.97
C ASN A 105 -4.74 23.03 -14.68
N ALA A 106 -3.90 22.46 -15.55
CA ALA A 106 -2.88 23.20 -16.31
C ALA A 106 -3.44 23.97 -17.52
N LYS A 107 -4.72 23.81 -17.86
CA LYS A 107 -5.41 24.52 -18.96
C LYS A 107 -6.12 25.80 -18.53
N HIS A 108 -5.89 26.27 -17.31
CA HIS A 108 -6.27 27.59 -16.80
C HIS A 108 -5.04 28.34 -16.30
#